data_AF-A0A5K0VCK7-F1
#
_entry.id   AF-A0A5K0VCK7-F1
#
_cell.length_a   1.000
_cell.length_b   1.000
_cell.length_c   1.000
_cell.angle_alpha   90.00
_cell.angle_beta   90.00
_cell.angle_gamma   90.00
#
_symmetry.space_group_name_H-M   'P 1'
#
loop_
_entity.id
_entity.type
_entity.pdbx_description
1 polymer ?
#
loop_
_entity_poly.entity_id
_entity_poly.type
_entity_poly.pdbx_seq_one_letter_code
_entity_poly.pdbx_strand_id
1 'polypeptide(L)'
;TITMEVGRASIRCLPSFGISIFWLTILHLLICSAGKQCGNCGSFSVPYPLSTSPGCGDPSYSVFCNTSAGALFLRSEGGADYPITSIDPLSQTFILQPAELMGNSCRTSDFIYSGIKLNQSLPFNFTANNTIFLLNCTAEMTKIEVYDCSNQSSSSSSCWTYLKKGPQEVATCRSWSICCTRTGAVRAQLPYNILLQVCTAYKSYVNLNMALPIQEWQEGVEVQWRSPPELECRNQADCSVAVPNSTCTMDPIAAGNGTRRCICNAGFQWKPMEGTCRKGELDLCSLTSRFLDTYEVENVNFPT
;
A
#
# COMPACT_ATOMS: atom_id res chain seq x y z
N THR A 1 -31.46 -44.06 -63.05
CA THR A 1 -30.38 -44.27 -62.07
C THR A 1 -29.39 -43.14 -62.24
N ILE A 2 -29.46 -42.14 -61.36
CA ILE A 2 -28.79 -40.85 -61.52
C ILE A 2 -27.43 -40.93 -60.81
N THR A 3 -26.36 -40.73 -61.57
CA THR A 3 -24.99 -40.60 -61.09
C THR A 3 -24.76 -39.19 -60.55
N MET A 4 -24.35 -39.07 -59.28
CA MET A 4 -23.94 -37.80 -58.66
C MET A 4 -22.42 -37.67 -58.65
N GLU A 5 -21.91 -36.59 -59.25
CA GLU A 5 -20.52 -36.17 -59.20
C GLU A 5 -20.14 -35.61 -57.82
N VAL A 6 -18.95 -35.95 -57.33
CA VAL A 6 -18.35 -35.41 -56.11
C VAL A 6 -17.51 -34.18 -56.48
N GLY A 7 -18.00 -32.98 -56.16
CA GLY A 7 -17.27 -31.73 -56.30
C GLY A 7 -16.15 -31.61 -55.25
N ARG A 8 -14.90 -31.57 -55.71
CA ARG A 8 -13.71 -31.31 -54.87
C ARG A 8 -13.59 -29.80 -54.61
N ALA A 9 -13.81 -29.34 -53.39
CA ALA A 9 -13.52 -27.97 -52.98
C ALA A 9 -12.02 -27.80 -52.71
N SER A 10 -11.37 -26.86 -53.41
CA SER A 10 -9.96 -26.53 -53.23
C SER A 10 -9.72 -25.80 -51.90
N ILE A 11 -8.95 -26.41 -51.00
CA ILE A 11 -8.42 -25.77 -49.80
C ILE A 11 -7.37 -24.74 -50.25
N ARG A 12 -7.76 -23.45 -50.28
CA ARG A 12 -6.79 -22.36 -50.41
C ARG A 12 -6.06 -22.20 -49.09
N CYS A 13 -4.79 -22.61 -49.05
CA CYS A 13 -3.87 -22.26 -47.98
C CYS A 13 -3.83 -20.73 -47.82
N LEU A 14 -4.33 -20.21 -46.70
CA LEU A 14 -4.03 -18.83 -46.32
C LEU A 14 -2.52 -18.73 -46.04
N PRO A 15 -1.85 -17.65 -46.46
CA PRO A 15 -0.43 -17.49 -46.24
C PRO A 15 -0.12 -17.42 -44.74
N SER A 16 0.78 -18.28 -44.28
CA SER A 16 1.30 -18.38 -42.90
C SER A 16 1.74 -17.03 -42.29
N PHE A 17 2.09 -16.06 -43.14
CA PHE A 17 2.43 -14.70 -42.73
C PHE A 17 1.27 -13.93 -42.08
N GLY A 18 0.02 -14.18 -42.48
CA GLY A 18 -1.15 -13.48 -41.93
C GLY A 18 -1.46 -13.88 -40.49
N ILE A 19 -1.20 -15.13 -40.12
CA ILE A 19 -1.47 -15.67 -38.79
C ILE A 19 -0.43 -15.14 -37.78
N SER A 20 0.83 -15.00 -38.20
CA SER A 20 1.92 -14.42 -37.39
C SER A 20 1.70 -12.95 -37.05
N ILE A 21 1.26 -12.14 -38.04
CA ILE A 21 0.94 -10.73 -37.81
C ILE A 21 -0.28 -10.59 -36.90
N PHE A 22 -1.30 -11.45 -37.06
CA PHE A 22 -2.50 -11.44 -36.22
C PHE A 22 -2.17 -11.77 -34.75
N TRP A 23 -1.29 -12.74 -34.50
CA TRP A 23 -0.79 -13.03 -33.14
C TRP A 23 0.14 -11.96 -32.58
N LEU A 24 0.97 -11.30 -33.39
CA LEU A 24 1.78 -10.15 -32.98
C LEU A 24 0.92 -8.92 -32.66
N THR A 25 -0.18 -8.69 -33.39
CA THR A 25 -1.15 -7.64 -33.07
C THR A 25 -1.97 -7.96 -31.83
N ILE A 26 -2.35 -9.22 -31.60
CA ILE A 26 -3.03 -9.64 -30.36
C ILE A 26 -2.06 -9.54 -29.16
N LEU A 27 -0.78 -9.86 -29.35
CA LEU A 27 0.26 -9.67 -28.33
C LEU A 27 0.57 -8.18 -28.08
N HIS A 28 0.42 -7.31 -29.07
CA HIS A 28 0.48 -5.84 -28.90
C HIS A 28 -0.81 -5.23 -28.32
N LEU A 29 -1.99 -5.83 -28.55
CA LEU A 29 -3.28 -5.43 -27.96
C LEU A 29 -3.42 -5.89 -26.50
N LEU A 30 -2.60 -6.84 -26.05
CA LEU A 30 -2.42 -7.19 -24.64
C LEU A 30 -1.51 -6.21 -23.88
N ILE A 31 -0.98 -5.19 -24.54
CA ILE A 31 -0.25 -4.11 -23.89
C ILE A 31 -1.26 -3.12 -23.30
N CYS A 32 -1.38 -3.17 -21.97
CA CYS A 32 -1.97 -2.13 -21.13
C CYS A 32 -3.43 -1.75 -21.41
N SER A 33 -4.34 -2.73 -21.40
CA SER A 33 -5.62 -2.42 -20.76
C SER A 33 -5.32 -2.29 -19.27
N ALA A 34 -4.95 -1.10 -18.80
CA ALA A 34 -4.82 -0.80 -17.39
C ALA A 34 -6.18 -1.04 -16.75
N GLY A 35 -6.40 -2.27 -16.26
CA GLY A 35 -7.55 -2.58 -15.45
C GLY A 35 -7.42 -1.73 -14.19
N LYS A 36 -8.30 -0.74 -14.04
CA LYS A 36 -8.28 0.17 -12.88
C LYS A 36 -8.07 -0.61 -11.58
N GLN A 37 -8.84 -1.69 -11.42
CA GLN A 37 -8.77 -2.55 -10.28
C GLN A 37 -8.18 -3.91 -10.69
N CYS A 38 -7.29 -4.44 -9.85
CA CYS A 38 -6.82 -5.80 -10.01
C CYS A 38 -7.91 -6.82 -9.68
N GLY A 39 -7.82 -8.00 -10.29
CA GLY A 39 -8.67 -9.13 -9.93
C GLY A 39 -8.45 -9.56 -8.48
N ASN A 40 -9.36 -10.38 -7.97
CA ASN A 40 -9.26 -10.91 -6.61
C ASN A 40 -7.99 -11.77 -6.44
N CYS A 41 -7.38 -11.69 -5.26
CA CYS A 41 -6.32 -12.58 -4.83
C CYS A 41 -6.84 -13.44 -3.66
N GLY A 42 -7.22 -14.68 -3.97
CA GLY A 42 -7.96 -15.50 -3.02
C GLY A 42 -9.27 -14.83 -2.61
N SER A 43 -9.45 -14.57 -1.31
CA SER A 43 -10.62 -13.85 -0.78
C SER A 43 -10.51 -12.33 -0.84
N PHE A 44 -9.31 -11.77 -1.08
CA PHE A 44 -9.12 -10.33 -1.12
C PHE A 44 -9.56 -9.76 -2.48
N SER A 45 -10.52 -8.85 -2.46
CA SER A 45 -10.71 -7.91 -3.58
C SER A 45 -9.61 -6.86 -3.48
N VAL A 46 -8.73 -6.80 -4.49
CA VAL A 46 -7.59 -5.88 -4.49
C VAL A 46 -8.09 -4.48 -4.86
N PRO A 47 -8.08 -3.49 -3.96
CA PRO A 47 -8.54 -2.14 -4.28
C PRO A 47 -7.49 -1.37 -5.09
N TYR A 48 -7.92 -0.43 -5.93
CA TYR A 48 -7.01 0.57 -6.48
C TYR A 48 -6.47 1.46 -5.33
N PRO A 49 -5.18 1.85 -5.31
CA PRO A 49 -4.16 1.70 -6.37
C PRO A 49 -3.34 0.41 -6.34
N LEU A 50 -3.58 -0.50 -5.41
CA LEU A 50 -2.73 -1.69 -5.24
C LEU A 50 -2.67 -2.51 -6.53
N SER A 51 -1.45 -2.84 -6.94
CA SER A 51 -1.15 -3.50 -8.22
C SER A 51 -0.55 -4.88 -7.99
N THR A 52 -1.20 -5.92 -8.50
CA THR A 52 -0.69 -7.31 -8.50
C THR A 52 0.00 -7.71 -9.80
N SER A 53 -0.10 -6.89 -10.83
CA SER A 53 0.56 -7.10 -12.13
C SER A 53 0.66 -5.79 -12.91
N PRO A 54 1.58 -5.67 -13.89
CA PRO A 54 1.71 -4.44 -14.69
C PRO A 54 0.45 -4.03 -15.46
N GLY A 55 -0.52 -4.93 -15.62
CA GLY A 55 -1.77 -4.67 -16.34
C GLY A 55 -2.94 -4.19 -15.46
N CYS A 56 -2.77 -4.05 -14.15
CA CYS A 56 -3.83 -3.58 -13.26
C CYS A 56 -3.30 -2.76 -12.08
N GLY A 57 -4.12 -1.85 -11.54
CA GLY A 57 -3.69 -0.94 -10.48
C GLY A 57 -2.64 0.08 -10.94
N ASP A 58 -1.94 0.70 -9.99
CA ASP A 58 -0.78 1.56 -10.27
C ASP A 58 0.52 0.78 -9.92
N PRO A 59 1.45 0.58 -10.87
CA PRO A 59 2.70 -0.15 -10.64
C PRO A 59 3.56 0.38 -9.49
N SER A 60 3.40 1.66 -9.11
CA SER A 60 4.08 2.26 -7.97
C SER A 60 3.59 1.70 -6.63
N TYR A 61 2.40 1.09 -6.60
CA TYR A 61 1.75 0.50 -5.43
C TYR A 61 1.75 -1.03 -5.52
N SER A 62 2.90 -1.60 -5.90
CA SER A 62 3.00 -3.03 -6.16
C SER A 62 2.87 -3.87 -4.89
N VAL A 63 1.99 -4.87 -4.97
CA VAL A 63 1.84 -6.00 -4.04
C VAL A 63 1.86 -7.29 -4.85
N PHE A 64 2.23 -8.41 -4.26
CA PHE A 64 2.27 -9.69 -4.98
C PHE A 64 1.11 -10.59 -4.54
N CYS A 65 0.41 -11.17 -5.50
CA CYS A 65 -0.58 -12.20 -5.23
C CYS A 65 0.05 -13.59 -5.37
N ASN A 66 0.13 -14.35 -4.28
CA ASN A 66 0.45 -15.76 -4.34
C ASN A 66 -0.85 -16.55 -4.56
N THR A 67 -1.11 -16.94 -5.81
CA THR A 67 -2.33 -17.66 -6.19
C THR A 67 -2.44 -19.04 -5.56
N SER A 68 -1.32 -19.72 -5.32
CA SER A 68 -1.30 -21.03 -4.65
C SER A 68 -1.70 -20.94 -3.17
N ALA A 69 -1.28 -19.86 -2.49
CA ALA A 69 -1.65 -19.61 -1.10
C ALA A 69 -3.00 -18.86 -0.96
N GLY A 70 -3.51 -18.27 -2.04
CA GLY A 70 -4.70 -17.43 -2.02
C GLY A 70 -4.52 -16.16 -1.16
N ALA A 71 -3.31 -15.62 -1.09
CA ALA A 71 -2.97 -14.51 -0.20
C ALA A 71 -2.12 -13.44 -0.89
N LEU A 72 -2.31 -12.19 -0.47
CA LEU A 72 -1.52 -11.04 -0.88
C LEU A 72 -0.30 -10.87 0.00
N PHE A 73 0.80 -10.39 -0.57
CA PHE A 73 2.05 -10.16 0.11
C PHE A 73 2.64 -8.81 -0.26
N LEU A 74 3.30 -8.18 0.71
CA LEU A 74 4.23 -7.09 0.45
C LEU A 74 5.66 -7.63 0.51
N ARG A 75 6.43 -7.37 -0.55
CA ARG A 75 7.87 -7.65 -0.55
C ARG A 75 8.61 -6.53 0.14
N SER A 76 9.30 -6.86 1.22
CA SER A 76 10.23 -5.97 1.91
C SER A 76 11.46 -5.71 1.06
N GLU A 77 12.07 -4.54 1.18
CA GLU A 77 13.37 -4.21 0.57
C GLU A 77 14.49 -5.14 1.08
N GLY A 78 14.29 -5.79 2.23
CA GLY A 78 15.17 -6.86 2.74
C GLY A 78 15.05 -8.19 1.99
N GLY A 79 14.05 -8.35 1.11
CA GLY A 79 13.82 -9.57 0.31
C GLY A 79 12.84 -10.58 0.90
N ALA A 80 12.37 -10.37 2.14
CA ALA A 80 11.32 -11.17 2.75
C ALA A 80 9.91 -10.74 2.29
N ASP A 81 9.01 -11.71 2.15
CA ASP A 81 7.62 -11.48 1.76
C ASP A 81 6.71 -11.61 3.00
N TYR A 82 5.90 -10.58 3.26
CA TYR A 82 5.02 -10.51 4.43
C TYR A 82 3.55 -10.60 4.00
N PRO A 83 2.76 -11.53 4.55
CA PRO A 83 1.34 -11.65 4.22
C PRO A 83 0.58 -10.38 4.59
N ILE A 84 -0.31 -9.93 3.70
CA ILE A 84 -1.31 -8.90 4.00
C ILE A 84 -2.56 -9.59 4.55
N THR A 85 -2.96 -9.22 5.76
CA THR A 85 -4.07 -9.85 6.50
C THR A 85 -5.36 -9.04 6.44
N SER A 86 -5.27 -7.73 6.24
CA SER A 86 -6.43 -6.85 6.06
C SER A 86 -6.07 -5.64 5.21
N ILE A 87 -7.05 -5.09 4.50
CA ILE A 87 -6.91 -3.88 3.68
C ILE A 87 -8.11 -2.99 3.96
N ASP A 88 -7.85 -1.72 4.27
CA ASP A 88 -8.84 -0.65 4.37
C ASP A 88 -8.57 0.41 3.28
N PRO A 89 -9.34 0.39 2.18
CA PRO A 89 -9.18 1.36 1.10
C PRO A 89 -9.49 2.80 1.51
N LEU A 90 -10.33 3.02 2.53
CA LEU A 90 -10.77 4.36 2.92
C LEU A 90 -9.69 5.09 3.71
N SER A 91 -9.05 4.40 4.64
CA SER A 91 -7.90 4.93 5.39
C SER A 91 -6.57 4.78 4.64
N GLN A 92 -6.59 4.12 3.47
CA GLN A 92 -5.41 3.80 2.68
C GLN A 92 -4.38 2.96 3.44
N THR A 93 -4.84 1.99 4.22
CA THR A 93 -3.97 1.14 5.04
C THR A 93 -4.16 -0.34 4.77
N PHE A 94 -3.11 -1.12 5.02
CA PHE A 94 -3.18 -2.57 5.11
C PHE A 94 -2.33 -3.05 6.27
N ILE A 95 -2.63 -4.23 6.79
CA ILE A 95 -1.89 -4.83 7.90
C ILE A 95 -1.06 -6.00 7.39
N LEU A 96 0.23 -5.99 7.71
CA LEU A 96 1.15 -7.08 7.48
C LEU A 96 1.19 -8.00 8.69
N GLN A 97 1.25 -9.31 8.44
CA GLN A 97 1.60 -10.29 9.44
C GLN A 97 3.12 -10.25 9.68
N PRO A 98 3.60 -9.86 10.88
CA PRO A 98 5.02 -9.88 11.19
C PRO A 98 5.55 -11.32 11.33
N ALA A 99 6.86 -11.47 11.26
CA ALA A 99 7.51 -12.74 11.44
C ALA A 99 7.42 -13.27 12.89
N GLU A 100 7.30 -14.58 13.02
CA GLU A 100 7.24 -15.25 14.31
C GLU A 100 8.61 -15.34 15.01
N LEU A 101 8.58 -15.58 16.31
CA LEU A 101 9.78 -15.93 17.07
C LEU A 101 10.24 -17.35 16.73
N MET A 102 11.54 -17.54 16.60
CA MET A 102 12.14 -18.85 16.37
C MET A 102 12.17 -19.65 17.68
N GLY A 103 11.09 -20.40 17.94
CA GLY A 103 11.00 -21.39 19.01
C GLY A 103 11.58 -20.93 20.35
N ASN A 104 12.60 -21.65 20.84
CA ASN A 104 13.23 -21.40 22.15
C ASN A 104 14.24 -20.24 22.16
N SER A 105 14.24 -19.36 21.15
CA SER A 105 15.16 -18.23 21.06
C SER A 105 14.42 -16.89 21.00
N CYS A 106 14.98 -15.85 21.62
CA CYS A 106 14.48 -14.49 21.47
C CYS A 106 14.97 -13.86 20.16
N ARG A 107 14.57 -14.44 19.03
CA ARG A 107 14.94 -13.98 17.70
C ARG A 107 13.78 -14.20 16.73
N THR A 108 13.43 -13.20 15.93
CA THR A 108 12.42 -13.37 14.88
C THR A 108 13.01 -14.10 13.67
N SER A 109 12.17 -14.86 12.95
CA SER A 109 12.62 -15.63 11.78
C SER A 109 13.13 -14.75 10.62
N ASP A 110 12.71 -13.49 10.58
CA ASP A 110 13.14 -12.48 9.62
C ASP A 110 14.35 -11.64 10.07
N PHE A 111 15.02 -12.00 11.17
CA PHE A 111 16.15 -11.24 11.72
C PHE A 111 17.25 -10.97 10.68
N ILE A 112 17.58 -11.95 9.84
CA ILE A 112 18.60 -11.81 8.78
C ILE A 112 18.23 -10.73 7.74
N TYR A 113 16.94 -10.44 7.60
CA TYR A 113 16.41 -9.40 6.69
C TYR A 113 16.17 -8.06 7.40
N SER A 114 16.56 -7.95 8.68
CA SER A 114 16.30 -6.78 9.53
C SER A 114 14.81 -6.45 9.63
N GLY A 115 13.97 -7.48 9.68
CA GLY A 115 12.53 -7.35 9.80
C GLY A 115 11.84 -6.81 8.53
N ILE A 116 10.66 -6.22 8.72
CA ILE A 116 9.94 -5.53 7.64
C ILE A 116 10.68 -4.23 7.32
N LYS A 117 11.15 -4.09 6.08
CA LYS A 117 11.81 -2.90 5.54
C LYS A 117 11.04 -2.39 4.33
N LEU A 118 10.43 -1.21 4.45
CA LEU A 118 9.73 -0.55 3.34
C LEU A 118 10.72 0.11 2.38
N ASN A 119 10.44 0.03 1.08
CA ASN A 119 11.25 0.69 0.07
C ASN A 119 10.93 2.19 0.03
N GLN A 120 11.93 3.04 0.28
CA GLN A 120 11.77 4.50 0.37
C GLN A 120 11.29 5.16 -0.93
N SER A 121 11.53 4.51 -2.07
CA SER A 121 11.11 4.98 -3.39
C SER A 121 9.64 4.67 -3.68
N LEU A 122 9.01 3.80 -2.89
CA LEU A 122 7.60 3.44 -3.02
C LEU A 122 6.72 4.28 -2.07
N PRO A 123 5.43 4.46 -2.38
CA PRO A 123 4.52 5.33 -1.64
C PRO A 123 4.01 4.71 -0.33
N PHE A 124 4.77 3.80 0.29
CA PHE A 124 4.38 3.10 1.53
C PHE A 124 5.10 3.66 2.75
N ASN A 125 4.39 3.82 3.86
CA ASN A 125 4.95 4.23 5.14
C ASN A 125 4.31 3.45 6.29
N PHE A 126 5.02 3.28 7.40
CA PHE A 126 4.40 2.82 8.64
C PHE A 126 3.45 3.89 9.18
N THR A 127 2.36 3.46 9.81
CA THR A 127 1.41 4.37 10.47
C THR A 127 1.80 4.65 11.92
N ALA A 128 1.20 5.70 12.48
CA ALA A 128 1.37 6.04 13.88
C ALA A 128 0.69 5.06 14.85
N ASN A 129 -0.23 4.24 14.34
CA ASN A 129 -1.02 3.28 15.10
C ASN A 129 -0.23 2.04 15.52
N ASN A 130 0.97 1.87 14.97
CA ASN A 130 1.86 0.76 15.32
C ASN A 130 2.51 0.98 16.69
N THR A 131 2.42 -0.04 17.55
CA THR A 131 3.27 -0.17 18.73
C THR A 131 4.20 -1.36 18.55
N ILE A 132 5.51 -1.10 18.56
CA ILE A 132 6.53 -2.10 18.31
C ILE A 132 7.35 -2.29 19.58
N PHE A 133 7.46 -3.54 20.02
CA PHE A 133 8.35 -3.99 21.07
C PHE A 133 9.60 -4.57 20.42
N LEU A 134 10.76 -3.99 20.70
CA LEU A 134 12.07 -4.50 20.29
C LEU A 134 12.69 -5.25 21.46
N LEU A 135 13.12 -6.48 21.19
CA LEU A 135 13.46 -7.48 22.18
C LEU A 135 14.90 -7.95 22.00
N ASN A 136 15.55 -8.31 23.11
CA ASN A 136 16.95 -8.73 23.16
C ASN A 136 17.87 -7.72 22.44
N CYS A 137 17.88 -6.50 22.98
CA CYS A 137 18.64 -5.39 22.43
C CYS A 137 20.00 -5.22 23.14
N THR A 138 20.95 -4.60 22.46
CA THR A 138 22.23 -4.16 23.03
C THR A 138 22.08 -2.80 23.72
N ALA A 139 23.09 -2.41 24.51
CA ALA A 139 23.15 -1.11 25.18
C ALA A 139 23.25 0.08 24.21
N GLU A 140 23.42 -0.16 22.91
CA GLU A 140 23.41 0.91 21.90
C GLU A 140 22.00 1.46 21.68
N MET A 141 20.97 0.63 21.86
CA MET A 141 19.58 1.05 21.69
C MET A 141 19.15 2.13 22.67
N THR A 142 19.68 2.11 23.90
CA THR A 142 19.33 3.11 24.92
C THR A 142 19.82 4.51 24.57
N LYS A 143 20.67 4.65 23.53
CA LYS A 143 21.18 5.94 23.04
C LYS A 143 20.27 6.57 21.98
N ILE A 144 19.24 5.86 21.52
CA ILE A 144 18.34 6.32 20.46
C ILE A 144 17.05 6.87 21.10
N GLU A 145 16.92 8.19 21.15
CA GLU A 145 15.83 8.89 21.87
C GLU A 145 14.41 8.56 21.39
N VAL A 146 14.26 8.04 20.17
CA VAL A 146 12.95 7.67 19.59
C VAL A 146 12.38 6.39 20.23
N TYR A 147 13.20 5.62 20.95
CA TYR A 147 12.81 4.36 21.58
C TYR A 147 12.79 4.48 23.11
N ASP A 148 11.68 4.09 23.73
CA ASP A 148 11.58 3.95 25.18
C ASP A 148 12.21 2.62 25.61
N CYS A 149 13.50 2.65 25.93
CA CYS A 149 14.30 1.50 26.29
C CYS A 149 14.54 1.40 27.80
N SER A 150 14.51 0.17 28.33
CA SER A 150 14.79 -0.10 29.74
C SER A 150 15.63 -1.36 29.92
N ASN A 151 16.65 -1.27 30.79
CA ASN A 151 17.66 -2.31 31.04
C ASN A 151 17.31 -3.27 32.20
N GLN A 152 16.18 -3.03 32.87
CA GLN A 152 15.69 -3.78 34.02
C GLN A 152 14.15 -3.77 34.01
N SER A 153 13.56 -4.80 34.61
CA SER A 153 12.11 -5.07 34.69
C SER A 153 11.27 -4.06 35.48
N SER A 154 11.70 -2.79 35.52
CA SER A 154 10.93 -1.66 36.00
C SER A 154 9.49 -1.74 35.47
N SER A 155 8.52 -1.70 36.37
CA SER A 155 7.11 -1.95 36.08
C SER A 155 6.44 -0.86 35.23
N SER A 156 7.13 0.25 34.98
CA SER A 156 6.57 1.41 34.28
C SER A 156 6.72 1.36 32.76
N SER A 157 7.71 0.63 32.20
CA SER A 157 7.88 0.64 30.74
C SER A 157 6.85 -0.27 30.07
N SER A 158 6.31 0.20 28.94
CA SER A 158 5.36 -0.54 28.11
C SER A 158 5.93 -1.89 27.67
N CYS A 159 7.23 -1.92 27.35
CA CYS A 159 7.96 -3.11 26.92
C CYS A 159 8.03 -4.19 28.00
N TRP A 160 8.35 -3.83 29.24
CA TRP A 160 8.38 -4.80 30.34
C TRP A 160 6.99 -5.24 30.76
N THR A 161 6.00 -4.36 30.67
CA THR A 161 4.60 -4.73 30.88
C THR A 161 4.18 -5.80 29.87
N TYR A 162 4.53 -5.63 28.60
CA TYR A 162 4.33 -6.64 27.56
C TYR A 162 5.08 -7.93 27.89
N LEU A 163 6.38 -7.89 28.15
CA LEU A 163 7.16 -9.11 28.44
C LEU A 163 6.59 -9.90 29.62
N LYS A 164 6.09 -9.23 30.67
CA LYS A 164 5.50 -9.86 31.85
C LYS A 164 4.15 -10.51 31.56
N LYS A 165 3.25 -9.81 30.85
CA LYS A 165 1.90 -10.29 30.53
C LYS A 165 1.87 -11.23 29.32
N GLY A 166 2.88 -11.15 28.46
CA GLY A 166 2.96 -11.74 27.13
C GLY A 166 2.81 -13.26 27.08
N PRO A 167 2.48 -13.79 25.89
CA PRO A 167 2.34 -15.23 25.67
C PRO A 167 3.63 -16.00 25.95
N GLN A 168 3.54 -17.33 26.10
CA GLN A 168 4.69 -18.16 26.46
C GLN A 168 5.86 -18.04 25.46
N GLU A 169 5.58 -17.81 24.18
CA GLU A 169 6.58 -17.59 23.13
C GLU A 169 7.56 -16.45 23.44
N VAL A 170 7.12 -15.37 24.12
CA VAL A 170 8.00 -14.26 24.48
C VAL A 170 8.72 -14.46 25.81
N ALA A 171 8.50 -15.57 26.51
CA ALA A 171 9.15 -15.84 27.79
C ALA A 171 10.67 -15.93 27.65
N THR A 172 11.18 -16.45 26.53
CA THR A 172 12.62 -16.53 26.22
C THR A 172 13.27 -15.15 26.05
N CYS A 173 12.47 -14.11 25.82
CA CYS A 173 12.93 -12.73 25.72
C CYS A 173 13.09 -12.04 27.09
N ARG A 174 12.57 -12.62 28.19
CA ARG A 174 12.59 -12.01 29.53
C ARG A 174 13.96 -12.03 30.20
N SER A 175 14.83 -12.97 29.81
CA SER A 175 16.17 -13.12 30.38
C SER A 175 17.18 -12.08 29.86
N TRP A 176 16.79 -11.31 28.84
CA TRP A 176 17.64 -10.31 28.20
C TRP A 176 17.44 -8.95 28.86
N SER A 177 18.52 -8.20 28.99
CA SER A 177 18.54 -6.99 29.81
C SER A 177 17.78 -5.83 29.19
N ILE A 178 17.74 -5.69 27.86
CA ILE A 178 17.18 -4.49 27.22
C ILE A 178 15.98 -4.80 26.35
N CYS A 179 14.87 -4.12 26.67
CA CYS A 179 13.60 -4.12 25.96
C CYS A 179 13.25 -2.67 25.62
N CYS A 180 12.82 -2.41 24.37
CA CYS A 180 12.43 -1.08 23.93
C CYS A 180 11.02 -1.05 23.33
N THR A 181 10.28 0.03 23.55
CA THR A 181 9.01 0.30 22.85
C THR A 181 9.16 1.48 21.91
N ARG A 182 8.57 1.36 20.71
CA ARG A 182 8.33 2.47 19.79
C ARG A 182 6.83 2.57 19.52
N THR A 183 6.24 3.71 19.83
CA THR A 183 4.91 4.09 19.35
C THR A 183 5.07 4.95 18.11
N GLY A 184 4.18 4.78 17.12
CA GLY A 184 4.34 5.37 15.79
C GLY A 184 4.17 6.89 15.71
N ALA A 185 4.01 7.59 16.83
CA ALA A 185 4.09 9.05 16.87
C ALA A 185 5.43 9.46 17.48
N VAL A 186 6.38 9.91 16.65
CA VAL A 186 7.20 11.14 16.82
C VAL A 186 8.28 11.19 15.71
N ARG A 187 8.09 12.17 14.81
CA ARG A 187 9.04 12.79 13.85
C ARG A 187 9.46 11.96 12.63
N ALA A 188 9.77 12.71 11.57
CA ALA A 188 9.96 12.32 10.16
C ALA A 188 11.19 11.42 9.88
N GLN A 189 11.55 10.54 10.81
CA GLN A 189 12.70 9.64 10.74
C GLN A 189 12.33 8.26 11.31
N LEU A 190 11.12 7.77 11.05
CA LEU A 190 10.85 6.36 11.29
C LEU A 190 11.84 5.57 10.42
N PRO A 191 12.72 4.74 11.01
CA PRO A 191 13.53 3.86 10.18
C PRO A 191 12.57 3.03 9.32
N TYR A 192 12.89 2.97 8.03
CA TYR A 192 12.11 2.23 7.05
C TYR A 192 12.13 0.73 7.34
N ASN A 193 13.05 0.27 8.20
CA ASN A 193 13.06 -1.04 8.82
C ASN A 193 12.48 -1.02 10.25
N ILE A 194 11.68 -2.03 10.57
CA ILE A 194 11.12 -2.23 11.91
C ILE A 194 12.19 -2.68 12.91
N LEU A 195 13.04 -3.63 12.51
CA LEU A 195 14.05 -4.21 13.37
C LEU A 195 15.41 -3.56 13.09
N LEU A 196 15.97 -2.93 14.11
CA LEU A 196 17.34 -2.43 14.10
C LEU A 196 18.29 -3.58 14.47
N GLN A 197 19.43 -3.72 13.79
CA GLN A 197 20.39 -4.83 13.98
C GLN A 197 21.05 -4.87 15.38
N VAL A 198 20.74 -3.89 16.23
CA VAL A 198 21.08 -3.83 17.65
C VAL A 198 20.05 -4.53 18.54
N CYS A 199 19.00 -5.12 17.96
CA CYS A 199 18.03 -6.04 18.59
C CYS A 199 17.86 -7.29 17.73
N THR A 200 17.49 -8.42 18.34
CA THR A 200 17.33 -9.68 17.58
C THR A 200 15.90 -10.10 17.31
N ALA A 201 14.92 -9.48 17.99
CA ALA A 201 13.52 -9.80 17.81
C ALA A 201 12.64 -8.55 17.92
N TYR A 202 11.43 -8.64 17.38
CA TYR A 202 10.38 -7.66 17.59
C TYR A 202 9.01 -8.33 17.67
N LYS A 203 8.06 -7.62 18.29
CA LYS A 203 6.62 -7.91 18.22
C LYS A 203 5.90 -6.59 17.95
N SER A 204 4.84 -6.63 17.14
CA SER A 204 4.13 -5.42 16.72
C SER A 204 2.63 -5.59 16.83
N TYR A 205 1.96 -4.55 17.32
CA TYR A 205 0.52 -4.52 17.50
C TYR A 205 -0.05 -3.23 16.93
N VAL A 206 -1.18 -3.34 16.24
CA VAL A 206 -1.89 -2.20 15.66
C VAL A 206 -2.92 -1.67 16.66
N ASN A 207 -3.02 -0.35 16.81
CA ASN A 207 -3.95 0.32 17.72
C ASN A 207 -3.89 -0.23 19.16
N LEU A 208 -2.67 -0.54 19.63
CA LEU A 208 -2.47 -1.21 20.90
C LEU A 208 -3.05 -0.40 22.08
N ASN A 209 -3.98 -1.01 22.80
CA ASN A 209 -4.46 -0.51 24.08
C ASN A 209 -3.98 -1.42 25.22
N MET A 210 -2.99 -0.96 25.97
CA MET A 210 -2.39 -1.72 27.08
C MET A 210 -3.34 -1.99 28.26
N ALA A 211 -4.52 -1.33 28.30
CA ALA A 211 -5.56 -1.62 29.28
C ALA A 211 -6.32 -2.92 28.96
N LEU A 212 -6.33 -3.35 27.70
CA LEU A 212 -7.01 -4.58 27.27
C LEU A 212 -6.13 -5.83 27.55
N PRO A 213 -6.75 -7.01 27.74
CA PRO A 213 -6.06 -8.29 27.74
C PRO A 213 -5.29 -8.54 26.43
N ILE A 214 -4.17 -9.27 26.51
CA ILE A 214 -3.30 -9.54 25.35
C ILE A 214 -4.02 -10.30 24.23
N GLN A 215 -5.01 -11.12 24.58
CA GLN A 215 -5.81 -11.88 23.61
C GLN A 215 -6.65 -10.98 22.69
N GLU A 216 -6.91 -9.74 23.11
CA GLU A 216 -7.62 -8.74 22.32
C GLU A 216 -6.68 -7.87 21.48
N TRP A 217 -5.36 -8.02 21.65
CA TRP A 217 -4.40 -7.23 20.89
C TRP A 217 -4.27 -7.78 19.48
N GLN A 218 -4.40 -6.90 18.49
CA GLN A 218 -4.21 -7.26 17.09
C GLN A 218 -2.72 -7.23 16.74
N GLU A 219 -2.09 -8.41 16.67
CA GLU A 219 -0.73 -8.53 16.13
C GLU A 219 -0.72 -8.14 14.65
N GLY A 220 0.23 -7.29 14.28
CA GLY A 220 0.29 -6.75 12.94
C GLY A 220 1.19 -5.54 12.81
N VAL A 221 1.51 -5.20 11.57
CA VAL A 221 2.15 -3.93 11.21
C VAL A 221 1.29 -3.23 10.19
N GLU A 222 0.69 -2.12 10.59
CA GLU A 222 -0.11 -1.28 9.70
C GLU A 222 0.80 -0.40 8.84
N VAL A 223 0.60 -0.51 7.53
CA VAL A 223 1.28 0.28 6.51
C VAL A 223 0.22 1.11 5.80
N GLN A 224 0.48 2.40 5.66
CA GLN A 224 -0.32 3.31 4.84
C GLN A 224 0.34 3.50 3.48
N TRP A 225 -0.47 3.75 2.46
CA TRP A 225 0.01 4.23 1.18
C TRP A 225 -0.45 5.66 0.89
N ARG A 226 0.38 6.42 0.18
CA ARG A 226 0.06 7.78 -0.25
C ARG A 226 -1.14 7.76 -1.22
N SER A 227 -1.92 8.82 -1.27
CA SER A 227 -2.94 9.00 -2.31
C SER A 227 -2.30 8.91 -3.71
N PRO A 228 -2.79 8.03 -4.60
CA PRO A 228 -2.25 7.89 -5.94
C PRO A 228 -2.57 9.11 -6.80
N PRO A 229 -1.60 9.63 -7.56
CA PRO A 229 -1.88 10.60 -8.63
C PRO A 229 -2.66 9.93 -9.77
N GLU A 230 -3.08 10.72 -10.75
CA GLU A 230 -3.68 10.18 -11.97
C GLU A 230 -2.75 9.18 -12.68
N LEU A 231 -3.33 8.17 -13.32
CA LEU A 231 -2.60 7.11 -14.02
C LEU A 231 -1.66 7.67 -15.11
N GLU A 232 -0.46 7.12 -15.20
CA GLU A 232 0.48 7.45 -16.27
C GLU A 232 -0.03 6.94 -17.63
N CYS A 233 0.22 7.71 -18.68
CA CYS A 233 -0.23 7.40 -20.03
C CYS A 233 0.88 7.68 -21.05
N ARG A 234 0.87 6.95 -22.16
CA ARG A 234 1.73 7.21 -23.32
C ARG A 234 0.97 8.01 -24.37
N ASN A 235 -0.30 7.69 -24.56
CA ASN A 235 -1.18 8.34 -25.52
C ASN A 235 -2.63 8.39 -24.99
N GLN A 236 -3.52 9.05 -25.74
CA GLN A 236 -4.91 9.23 -25.31
C GLN A 236 -5.71 7.92 -25.21
N ALA A 237 -5.34 6.86 -25.95
CA ALA A 237 -6.06 5.59 -25.91
C ALA A 237 -5.96 4.92 -24.54
N ASP A 238 -4.81 5.04 -23.87
CA ASP A 238 -4.57 4.53 -22.52
C ASP A 238 -5.61 5.11 -21.54
N CYS A 239 -5.84 6.43 -21.63
CA CYS A 239 -6.81 7.14 -20.79
C CYS A 239 -8.26 6.86 -21.18
N SER A 240 -8.59 6.82 -22.47
CA SER A 240 -9.97 6.63 -22.93
C SER A 240 -10.59 5.31 -22.44
N VAL A 241 -9.77 4.27 -22.26
CA VAL A 241 -10.20 2.97 -21.72
C VAL A 241 -10.11 2.96 -20.19
N ALA A 242 -8.99 3.38 -19.63
CA ALA A 242 -8.69 3.21 -18.21
C ALA A 242 -9.23 4.33 -17.31
N VAL A 243 -9.46 5.55 -17.80
CA VAL A 243 -9.93 6.70 -17.00
C VAL A 243 -10.86 7.57 -17.88
N PRO A 244 -12.16 7.25 -17.99
CA PRO A 244 -13.07 8.04 -18.81
C PRO A 244 -13.15 9.49 -18.32
N ASN A 245 -13.37 10.43 -19.25
CA ASN A 245 -13.37 11.88 -19.00
C ASN A 245 -12.00 12.45 -18.56
N SER A 246 -10.92 11.91 -19.11
CA SER A 246 -9.56 12.43 -18.90
C SER A 246 -8.80 12.58 -20.22
N THR A 247 -7.76 13.41 -20.22
CA THR A 247 -6.88 13.67 -21.36
C THR A 247 -5.43 13.37 -20.99
N CYS A 248 -4.74 12.61 -21.84
CA CYS A 248 -3.33 12.29 -21.66
C CYS A 248 -2.49 13.54 -21.94
N THR A 249 -2.00 14.18 -20.88
CA THR A 249 -1.23 15.42 -20.95
C THR A 249 0.00 15.34 -20.05
N MET A 250 0.94 16.28 -20.19
CA MET A 250 2.12 16.31 -19.33
C MET A 250 1.70 16.50 -17.88
N ASP A 251 2.35 15.75 -16.99
CA ASP A 251 2.15 15.89 -15.55
C ASP A 251 2.55 17.33 -15.14
N PRO A 252 1.60 18.14 -14.63
CA PRO A 252 1.86 19.53 -14.27
C PRO A 252 2.83 19.65 -13.08
N ILE A 253 2.97 18.60 -12.27
CA ILE A 253 3.82 18.56 -11.08
C ILE A 253 5.21 17.99 -11.43
N ALA A 254 5.27 17.06 -12.39
CA ALA A 254 6.50 16.40 -12.84
C ALA A 254 7.01 16.88 -14.22
N ALA A 255 6.72 18.14 -14.60
CA ALA A 255 6.99 18.69 -15.93
C ALA A 255 8.45 18.57 -16.42
N GLY A 256 9.42 18.34 -15.51
CA GLY A 256 10.83 18.11 -15.83
C GLY A 256 11.20 16.69 -16.30
N ASN A 257 10.37 15.68 -16.02
CA ASN A 257 10.69 14.27 -16.31
C ASN A 257 10.02 13.73 -17.60
N GLY A 258 9.18 14.54 -18.26
CA GLY A 258 8.46 14.12 -19.47
C GLY A 258 7.33 13.11 -19.23
N THR A 259 6.99 12.84 -17.98
CA THR A 259 5.88 11.95 -17.60
C THR A 259 4.54 12.56 -18.02
N ARG A 260 3.68 11.74 -18.61
CA ARG A 260 2.30 12.12 -18.97
C ARG A 260 1.32 11.32 -18.13
N ARG A 261 0.21 11.96 -17.75
CA ARG A 261 -0.86 11.37 -16.95
C ARG A 261 -2.24 11.64 -17.54
N CYS A 262 -3.20 10.79 -17.20
CA CYS A 262 -4.61 10.92 -17.55
C CYS A 262 -5.29 11.99 -16.69
N ILE A 263 -5.05 13.26 -17.00
CA ILE A 263 -5.59 14.40 -16.24
C ILE A 263 -7.10 14.54 -16.48
N CYS A 264 -7.89 14.69 -15.42
CA CYS A 264 -9.33 14.84 -15.52
C CYS A 264 -9.73 16.08 -16.34
N ASN A 265 -10.74 15.92 -17.20
CA ASN A 265 -11.29 17.01 -17.99
C ASN A 265 -11.99 18.03 -17.10
N ALA A 266 -12.16 19.27 -17.60
CA ALA A 266 -12.84 20.34 -16.87
C ALA A 266 -14.23 19.88 -16.35
N GLY A 267 -14.51 20.18 -15.07
CA GLY A 267 -15.73 19.76 -14.38
C GLY A 267 -15.67 18.35 -13.75
N PHE A 268 -14.58 17.61 -13.95
CA PHE A 268 -14.32 16.34 -13.28
C PHE A 268 -13.18 16.48 -12.26
N GLN A 269 -13.24 15.67 -11.21
CA GLN A 269 -12.26 15.58 -10.15
C GLN A 269 -11.74 14.15 -10.05
N TRP A 270 -10.44 14.01 -9.82
CA TRP A 270 -9.80 12.73 -9.56
C TRP A 270 -10.30 12.13 -8.25
N LYS A 271 -10.69 10.86 -8.30
CA LYS A 271 -11.06 10.03 -7.14
C LYS A 271 -9.95 8.98 -6.92
N PRO A 272 -8.99 9.24 -6.02
CA PRO A 272 -7.78 8.43 -5.93
C PRO A 272 -8.01 6.99 -5.46
N MET A 273 -9.07 6.69 -4.70
CA MET A 273 -9.36 5.30 -4.28
C MET A 273 -10.03 4.46 -5.37
N GLU A 274 -10.52 5.11 -6.42
CA GLU A 274 -11.21 4.43 -7.52
C GLU A 274 -10.41 4.44 -8.82
N GLY A 275 -9.43 5.32 -8.92
CA GLY A 275 -8.68 5.53 -10.15
C GLY A 275 -9.55 6.15 -11.26
N THR A 276 -10.50 7.03 -10.90
CA THR A 276 -11.46 7.60 -11.87
C THR A 276 -11.65 9.10 -11.75
N CYS A 277 -12.03 9.72 -12.88
CA CYS A 277 -12.53 11.09 -12.91
C CYS A 277 -14.06 11.08 -12.75
N ARG A 278 -14.57 11.64 -11.66
CA ARG A 278 -16.02 11.83 -11.44
C ARG A 278 -16.38 13.30 -11.55
N LYS A 279 -17.61 13.61 -11.98
CA LYS A 279 -18.09 15.00 -11.88
C LYS A 279 -17.98 15.43 -10.43
N GLY A 280 -17.45 16.63 -10.19
CA GLY A 280 -17.50 17.22 -8.87
C GLY A 280 -18.96 17.31 -8.46
N GLU A 281 -19.34 16.61 -7.38
CA GLU A 281 -20.56 16.97 -6.68
C GLU A 281 -20.32 18.39 -6.19
N LEU A 282 -21.18 19.33 -6.57
CA LEU A 282 -21.09 20.70 -6.11
C LEU A 282 -21.12 20.65 -4.58
N ASP A 283 -19.97 20.75 -3.93
CA ASP A 283 -19.91 20.95 -2.49
C ASP A 283 -20.70 22.23 -2.22
N LEU A 284 -21.89 22.10 -1.64
CA LEU A 284 -22.74 23.22 -1.26
C LEU A 284 -21.95 24.19 -0.34
N CYS A 285 -20.94 23.69 0.37
CA CYS A 285 -19.98 24.46 1.15
C CYS A 285 -19.03 25.36 0.33
N SER A 286 -18.77 25.04 -0.94
CA SER A 286 -17.96 25.89 -1.84
C SER A 286 -18.77 27.01 -2.50
N LEU A 287 -20.10 26.87 -2.51
CA LEU A 287 -21.02 27.91 -2.98
C LEU A 287 -21.27 28.94 -1.88
N THR A 288 -21.32 28.54 -0.60
CA THR A 288 -21.53 29.47 0.52
C THR A 288 -20.35 30.40 0.78
N SER A 289 -19.11 30.01 0.47
CA SER A 289 -17.96 30.92 0.57
C SER A 289 -18.02 32.04 -0.47
N ARG A 290 -18.51 31.77 -1.69
CA ARG A 290 -18.69 32.83 -2.71
C ARG A 290 -19.88 33.75 -2.45
N PHE A 291 -20.88 33.29 -1.69
CA PHE A 291 -22.04 34.11 -1.33
C PHE A 291 -21.76 35.07 -0.16
N LEU A 292 -20.81 34.76 0.72
CA LEU A 292 -20.43 35.66 1.81
C LEU A 292 -19.46 36.76 1.38
N ASP A 293 -18.64 36.54 0.35
CA ASP A 293 -17.73 37.56 -0.20
C ASP A 293 -18.44 38.66 -1.04
N THR A 294 -19.75 38.53 -1.28
CA THR A 294 -20.53 39.51 -2.06
C THR A 294 -21.48 40.39 -1.23
N TYR A 295 -21.49 40.27 0.11
CA TYR A 295 -22.45 40.98 0.97
C TYR A 295 -21.86 41.79 2.14
N GLU A 296 -20.61 42.26 2.03
CA GLU A 296 -20.11 43.34 2.87
C GLU A 296 -19.36 44.34 2.01
N VAL A 297 -20.00 45.46 1.63
CA VAL A 297 -19.56 46.86 1.82
C VAL A 297 -20.63 47.78 1.20
N GLU A 298 -21.63 48.19 1.99
CA GLU A 298 -22.22 49.53 1.88
C GLU A 298 -22.49 50.04 3.30
N ASN A 299 -21.46 50.63 3.92
CA ASN A 299 -21.61 51.43 5.13
C ASN A 299 -22.20 52.80 4.73
N VAL A 300 -23.48 52.99 5.02
CA VAL A 300 -24.16 54.29 4.93
C VAL A 300 -23.77 55.13 6.15
N ASN A 301 -23.04 56.22 5.91
CA ASN A 301 -22.74 57.26 6.89
C ASN A 301 -24.01 58.04 7.27
N PHE A 302 -24.26 58.22 8.57
CA PHE A 302 -25.17 59.25 9.08
C PHE A 302 -24.32 60.40 9.69
N PRO A 303 -24.55 61.67 9.31
CA PRO A 303 -23.89 62.79 9.95
C PRO A 303 -24.60 63.15 11.27
N THR A 304 -23.79 63.65 12.21
CA THR A 304 -24.17 64.20 13.52
C THR A 304 -25.11 65.39 13.43
#